data_AF-A0A7V4EI40-F1
#
_entry.id   AF-A0A7V4EI40-F1
#
_cell.length_a   1.000
_cell.length_b   1.000
_cell.length_c   1.000
_cell.angle_alpha   90.00
_cell.angle_beta   90.00
_cell.angle_gamma   90.00
#
_symmetry.space_group_name_H-M   'P 1'
#
loop_
_entity.id
_entity.type
_entity.pdbx_description
1 polymer ?
#
loop_
_entity_poly.entity_id
_entity_poly.type
_entity_poly.pdbx_seq_one_letter_code
_entity_poly.pdbx_strand_id
1 'polypeptide(L)' 'MDLETIAQRLDANEKLKVKYRLPVKDASGETTWQVRVDKLLDVDVERSMLYVAFEGNSVIWVKKEEAIEVSPDDGVYE' A
#
# COMPACT_ATOMS: atom_id res chain seq x y z
N MET A 1 1.83 6.94 10.59
CA MET A 1 1.41 7.31 9.23
C MET A 1 0.15 8.14 9.31
N ASP A 2 0.13 9.31 8.66
CA ASP A 2 -1.02 10.20 8.61
C ASP A 2 -1.70 10.13 7.23
N LEU A 3 -2.95 9.67 7.18
CA LEU A 3 -3.64 9.42 5.91
C LEU A 3 -4.21 10.70 5.30
N GLU A 4 -4.55 11.71 6.11
CA GLU A 4 -5.03 13.00 5.61
C GLU A 4 -3.94 13.71 4.81
N THR A 5 -2.71 13.76 5.33
CA THR A 5 -1.56 14.29 4.59
C THR A 5 -1.28 13.50 3.31
N ILE A 6 -1.42 12.18 3.34
CA ILE A 6 -1.19 11.34 2.15
C ILE A 6 -2.26 11.61 1.08
N ALA A 7 -3.53 11.73 1.47
CA ALA A 7 -4.62 12.08 0.56
C ALA A 7 -4.35 13.41 -0.15
N GLN A 8 -3.98 14.44 0.62
CA GLN A 8 -3.65 15.76 0.07
C GLN A 8 -2.49 15.72 -0.94
N ARG A 9 -1.48 14.88 -0.70
CA ARG A 9 -0.36 14.68 -1.64
C ARG A 9 -0.81 14.00 -2.93
N LEU A 10 -1.68 12.98 -2.84
CA LEU A 10 -2.26 12.32 -4.00
C LEU A 10 -3.16 13.28 -4.81
N ASP A 11 -3.97 14.09 -4.13
CA ASP A 11 -4.79 15.15 -4.76
C ASP A 11 -3.93 16.21 -5.47
N ALA A 12 -2.73 16.48 -4.95
CA ALA A 12 -1.72 17.32 -5.60
C ALA A 12 -1.02 16.63 -6.79
N ASN A 13 -1.52 15.49 -7.26
CA ASN A 13 -0.96 14.64 -8.31
C ASN A 13 0.43 14.07 -8.01
N GLU A 14 0.88 14.08 -6.76
CA GLU A 14 2.15 13.46 -6.38
C GLU A 14 2.07 11.94 -6.60
N LYS A 15 3.17 11.35 -7.10
CA LYS A 15 3.27 9.89 -7.26
C LYS A 15 3.88 9.32 -6.00
N LEU A 16 3.13 8.47 -5.32
CA LEU A 16 3.53 7.83 -4.06
C LEU A 16 3.55 6.31 -4.22
N LYS A 17 4.36 5.67 -3.39
CA LYS A 17 4.37 4.22 -3.19
C LYS A 17 4.20 3.92 -1.70
N VAL A 18 3.73 2.71 -1.41
CA VAL A 18 3.55 2.23 -0.04
C VAL A 18 4.25 0.91 0.14
N LYS A 19 5.04 0.81 1.21
CA LYS A 19 5.57 -0.43 1.75
C LYS A 19 4.57 -1.00 2.73
N TYR A 20 4.17 -2.26 2.59
CA TYR A 20 3.17 -2.90 3.45
C TYR A 20 3.43 -4.39 3.61
N ARG A 21 2.78 -5.00 4.62
CA ARG A 21 2.77 -6.45 4.82
C ARG A 21 1.45 -7.06 4.35
N LEU A 22 1.51 -8.22 3.70
CA LEU A 22 0.35 -8.98 3.26
C LEU A 22 0.43 -10.41 3.80
N PRO A 23 -0.64 -10.96 4.40
CA PRO A 23 -0.67 -12.36 4.79
C PRO A 23 -0.85 -13.22 3.54
N VAL A 24 0.10 -14.13 3.31
CA VAL A 24 0.07 -15.10 2.21
C VAL A 24 0.03 -16.50 2.81
N LYS A 25 -0.97 -17.28 2.42
CA LYS A 25 -1.02 -18.70 2.78
C LYS A 25 -0.09 -19.48 1.87
N ASP A 26 0.81 -20.25 2.47
CA ASP A 26 1.67 -21.15 1.72
C ASP A 26 0.93 -22.46 1.33
N ALA A 27 1.63 -23.34 0.60
CA ALA A 27 1.07 -24.64 0.18
C ALA A 27 0.76 -25.59 1.36
N SER A 28 1.31 -25.33 2.55
CA SER A 28 1.05 -26.10 3.77
C SER A 28 -0.16 -25.56 4.56
N GLY A 29 -0.69 -24.39 4.18
CA GLY A 29 -1.77 -23.70 4.86
C GLY A 29 -1.31 -22.75 5.97
N GLU A 30 0.00 -22.62 6.17
CA GLU A 30 0.59 -21.68 7.13
C GLU A 30 0.51 -20.25 6.58
N THR A 31 0.20 -19.28 7.45
CA THR A 31 0.15 -17.87 7.06
C THR A 31 1.52 -17.25 7.28
N THR A 32 2.19 -16.92 6.17
CA THR A 32 3.43 -16.15 6.17
C THR A 32 3.13 -14.69 5.86
N TRP A 33 3.92 -13.77 6.40
CA TRP A 33 3.78 -12.34 6.11
C TRP A 33 4.84 -11.95 5.09
N GLN A 34 4.40 -11.50 3.92
CA GLN A 34 5.30 -10.94 2.90
C GLN A 34 5.28 -9.43 2.97
N VAL A 35 6.44 -8.80 2.81
CA VAL A 35 6.57 -7.34 2.69
C VAL A 35 6.66 -7.01 1.21
N ARG A 36 5.90 -6.00 0.79
CA ARG A 36 5.86 -5.53 -0.60
C ARG A 36 5.91 -4.02 -0.67
N VAL A 37 6.33 -3.52 -1.83
CA VAL A 37 6.28 -2.10 -2.16
C VAL A 37 5.56 -1.92 -3.49
N ASP A 38 4.38 -1.31 -3.45
CA ASP A 38 3.57 -1.05 -4.64
C ASP A 38 3.18 0.42 -4.73
N LYS A 39 2.80 0.84 -5.94
CA LYS A 39 2.30 2.19 -6.17
C LYS A 39 1.00 2.43 -5.42
N LEU A 40 0.96 3.56 -4.71
CA LEU A 40 -0.23 4.03 -4.01
C LEU A 40 -1.10 4.82 -5.00
N LEU A 41 -2.35 4.40 -5.14
CA LEU A 41 -3.31 4.98 -6.07
C LEU A 41 -4.26 5.95 -5.37
N ASP A 42 -4.71 5.59 -4.17
CA ASP A 42 -5.69 6.36 -3.40
C ASP A 42 -5.64 5.99 -1.91
N VAL A 43 -6.32 6.75 -1.05
CA VAL A 43 -6.50 6.44 0.36
C VAL A 43 -7.94 6.71 0.81
N ASP A 44 -8.51 5.79 1.58
CA ASP A 44 -9.78 5.99 2.27
C ASP A 44 -9.49 6.35 3.72
N VAL A 45 -9.57 7.64 4.03
CA VAL A 45 -9.27 8.18 5.37
C VAL A 45 -10.26 7.67 6.41
N GLU A 46 -11.56 7.62 6.07
CA GLU A 46 -12.62 7.20 6.99
C GLU A 46 -12.46 5.73 7.40
N ARG A 47 -12.09 4.87 6.44
CA ARG A 47 -11.88 3.43 6.68
C ARG A 47 -10.45 3.08 7.08
N SER A 48 -9.54 4.05 7.08
CA SER A 48 -8.12 3.84 7.33
C SER A 48 -7.49 2.78 6.40
N MET A 49 -7.79 2.89 5.10
CA MET A 49 -7.28 1.96 4.09
C MET A 49 -6.51 2.69 2.98
N LEU A 50 -5.58 1.98 2.36
CA LEU A 50 -4.75 2.43 1.25
C LEU A 50 -5.06 1.59 0.03
N TYR A 51 -5.25 2.23 -1.11
CA TYR A 51 -5.57 1.59 -2.38
C TYR A 51 -4.30 1.47 -3.22
N VAL A 52 -3.86 0.25 -3.51
CA VAL A 52 -2.52 0.01 -4.10
C VAL A 52 -2.62 -0.79 -5.40
N ALA A 53 -1.75 -0.49 -6.35
CA ALA A 53 -1.60 -1.24 -7.60
C ALA A 53 -0.75 -2.50 -7.39
N PHE A 54 -1.39 -3.57 -6.91
CA PHE A 54 -0.76 -4.86 -6.68
C PHE A 54 -0.31 -5.52 -7.99
N GLU A 55 0.98 -5.85 -8.08
CA GLU A 55 1.58 -6.55 -9.23
C GLU A 55 1.30 -5.87 -10.59
N GLY A 56 1.19 -4.54 -10.56
CA GLY A 56 1.02 -3.67 -11.73
C GLY A 56 -0.30 -3.81 -12.50
N ASN A 57 -1.12 -4.82 -12.20
CA ASN A 57 -2.34 -5.14 -12.96
C ASN A 57 -3.59 -5.30 -12.07
N SER A 58 -3.40 -5.54 -10.77
CA SER A 58 -4.50 -5.71 -9.82
C SER A 58 -4.51 -4.57 -8.82
N VAL A 59 -5.63 -4.42 -8.11
CA VAL A 59 -5.81 -3.41 -7.08
C VAL A 59 -6.28 -4.08 -5.81
N ILE A 60 -5.65 -3.74 -4.69
CA ILE A 60 -6.03 -4.25 -3.37
C ILE A 60 -6.16 -3.10 -2.37
N TRP A 61 -6.88 -3.38 -1.30
CA TRP A 61 -6.98 -2.51 -0.15
C TRP A 61 -6.05 -3.01 0.95
N VAL A 62 -5.15 -2.14 1.40
CA VAL A 62 -4.21 -2.40 2.48
C VAL A 62 -4.66 -1.62 3.70
N LYS A 63 -4.76 -2.25 4.87
CA LYS A 63 -5.12 -1.51 6.07
C LYS A 63 -3.95 -0.63 6.53
N LYS A 64 -4.25 0.50 7.16
CA LYS A 64 -3.24 1.37 7.77
C LYS A 64 -2.29 0.64 8.74
N GLU A 65 -2.80 -0.37 9.46
CA GLU A 65 -2.01 -1.21 10.38
C GLU A 65 -1.08 -2.23 9.71
N GLU A 66 -1.28 -2.45 8.41
CA GLU A 66 -0.44 -3.30 7.55
C GLU A 66 0.55 -2.45 6.73
N ALA A 67 0.27 -1.16 6.56
CA ALA A 67 1.17 -0.22 5.94
C ALA A 67 2.36 0.12 6.86
N ILE A 68 3.56 -0.01 6.32
CA ILE A 68 4.84 0.21 7.00
C ILE A 68 5.31 1.63 6.73
N GLU A 69 5.34 2.05 5.46
CA GLU A 69 5.88 3.35 5.03
C GLU A 69 5.19 3.84 3.75
N VAL A 70 5.00 5.15 3.60
CA VAL A 70 4.63 5.79 2.34
C VAL A 70 5.73 6.77 1.95
N SER A 71 6.25 6.63 0.74
CA SER A 71 7.35 7.43 0.21
C SER A 71 7.06 7.88 -1.23
N PRO A 72 7.79 8.88 -1.77
CA PRO A 72 7.69 9.23 -3.18
C PRO A 72 7.96 8.02 -4.08
N ASP A 73 7.23 7.91 -5.19
CA ASP A 73 7.42 6.87 -6.17
C ASP A 73 8.70 7.15 -6.99
N ASP A 74 9.73 6.33 -6.75
CA ASP A 74 11.02 6.35 -7.46
C ASP A 74 11.09 5.26 -8.56
N GLY A 75 10.00 4.52 -8.80
CA GLY A 75 9.93 3.41 -9.74
C GLY A 75 10.56 2.09 -9.27
N VAL A 76 10.99 1.99 -8.01
CA VAL A 76 11.52 0.76 -7.41
C VAL A 76 10.46 0.09 -6.54
N TYR A 77 10.16 -1.17 -6.89
CA TYR A 77 9.15 -2.02 -6.26
C TYR A 77 9.81 -3.31 -5.72
N GLU A 78 9.30 -3.83 -4.60
CA GLU A 78 9.80 -5.01 -3.87
C GLU A 78 8.70 -6.07 -3.73
#